data_AF-A0A972PDQ5-F1
#
_entry.id   AF-A0A972PDQ5-F1
#
_cell.length_a   1.000
_cell.length_b   1.000
_cell.length_c   1.000
_cell.angle_alpha   90.00
_cell.angle_beta   90.00
_cell.angle_gamma   90.00
#
_symmetry.space_group_name_H-M   'P 1'
#
loop_
_entity.id
_entity.type
_entity.pdbx_description
1 polymer ?
#
loop_
_entity_poly.entity_id
_entity_poly.type
_entity_poly.pdbx_seq_one_letter_code
_entity_poly.pdbx_strand_id
1 'polypeptide(L)'
;MVVLSKQKAKGGCVDCGESEKCDCALSGSCSGFQPGLGAACACAPSVQAASKRITITDSLGRTVRVPCPPKRIVVVNSDVAELICAFGSGDSVVGGSDTTINDPMLKPKLKNAKDVGKSFTPNAEKIIALKPGIVFGYGSFLKQEIVNKIQKAGIPVVFLDCYKLETMAQDIRTLGKILAKTKEAEAYIAVFERYRNFIESRTKKLPVAKKPLVYAEGYTDYSTVSGGSGGAQMVNAAGGRNIAGDLRVPCRI
;
A
#
# COMPACT_ATOMS: atom_id res chain seq x y z
N MET A 1 -11.99 -14.16 -15.63
CA MET A 1 -13.29 -14.87 -15.55
C MET A 1 -13.05 -16.37 -15.46
N VAL A 2 -13.18 -16.98 -14.28
CA VAL A 2 -13.62 -18.37 -13.92
C VAL A 2 -13.89 -18.30 -12.40
N VAL A 3 -15.13 -18.04 -11.97
CA VAL A 3 -16.15 -18.96 -11.42
C VAL A 3 -15.80 -19.63 -10.07
N LEU A 4 -16.70 -19.41 -9.12
CA LEU A 4 -16.69 -19.69 -7.68
C LEU A 4 -16.90 -21.17 -7.33
N SER A 5 -16.40 -21.60 -6.16
CA SER A 5 -17.06 -22.62 -5.34
C SER A 5 -17.14 -22.19 -3.87
N LYS A 6 -18.36 -21.95 -3.40
CA LYS A 6 -18.70 -21.67 -2.00
C LYS A 6 -18.56 -22.93 -1.16
N GLN A 7 -17.99 -22.82 0.04
CA GLN A 7 -18.34 -23.72 1.15
C GLN A 7 -18.66 -22.91 2.41
N LYS A 8 -19.85 -23.17 2.96
CA LYS A 8 -20.33 -22.73 4.27
C LYS A 8 -19.63 -23.56 5.34
N ALA A 9 -19.11 -22.93 6.38
CA ALA A 9 -18.80 -23.60 7.64
C ALA A 9 -19.63 -22.96 8.77
N LYS A 10 -20.40 -23.82 9.44
CA LYS A 10 -21.26 -23.54 10.59
C LYS A 10 -20.40 -23.27 11.83
N GLY A 11 -20.95 -22.50 12.76
CA GLY A 11 -20.33 -22.18 14.04
C GLY A 11 -20.22 -23.36 14.99
N GLY A 12 -19.39 -23.17 16.00
CA GLY A 12 -19.25 -24.01 17.18
C GLY A 12 -18.38 -23.27 18.18
N CYS A 13 -18.99 -22.86 19.29
CA CYS A 13 -18.31 -22.30 20.45
C CYS A 13 -17.38 -23.34 21.08
N VAL A 14 -16.22 -22.92 21.56
CA VAL A 14 -15.42 -23.71 22.51
C VAL A 14 -15.09 -22.83 23.71
N ASP A 15 -15.53 -23.37 24.84
CA ASP A 15 -15.22 -23.11 26.23
C ASP A 15 -13.83 -22.54 26.52
N CYS A 16 -13.76 -21.58 27.44
CA CYS A 16 -12.56 -21.26 28.23
C CYS A 16 -13.05 -20.93 29.64
N GLY A 17 -12.72 -21.83 30.57
CA GLY A 17 -13.21 -21.84 31.94
C GLY A 17 -12.62 -20.74 32.84
N GLU A 18 -13.31 -20.63 33.98
CA GLU A 18 -12.86 -20.18 35.30
C GLU A 18 -11.34 -20.38 35.52
N SER A 19 -10.60 -19.54 36.22
CA SER A 19 -10.89 -18.67 37.36
C SER A 19 -9.64 -17.83 37.62
N GLU A 20 -9.79 -16.60 38.13
CA GLU A 20 -9.01 -16.11 39.27
C GLU A 20 -9.60 -14.79 39.76
N LYS A 21 -9.94 -14.79 41.05
CA LYS A 21 -10.52 -13.69 41.82
C LYS A 21 -9.52 -12.57 42.01
N CYS A 22 -10.01 -11.34 42.04
CA CYS A 22 -9.58 -10.33 43.01
C CYS A 22 -10.74 -9.34 43.23
N ASP A 23 -11.57 -9.66 44.22
CA ASP A 23 -12.44 -8.71 44.89
C ASP A 23 -11.59 -7.63 45.57
N CYS A 24 -11.96 -6.37 45.43
CA CYS A 24 -11.77 -5.40 46.51
C CYS A 24 -12.82 -4.29 46.40
N ALA A 25 -13.89 -4.45 47.17
CA ALA A 25 -14.88 -3.41 47.44
C ALA A 25 -14.36 -2.40 48.47
N LEU A 26 -14.64 -1.13 48.20
CA LEU A 26 -15.10 -0.05 49.07
C LEU A 26 -14.57 0.11 50.52
N SER A 27 -14.36 1.41 50.81
CA SER A 27 -14.53 2.13 52.08
C SER A 27 -13.30 2.33 52.97
N GLY A 28 -13.10 3.60 53.35
CA GLY A 28 -12.04 4.05 54.23
C GLY A 28 -11.93 5.56 54.23
N SER A 29 -12.84 6.24 54.94
CA SER A 29 -12.77 7.66 55.28
C SER A 29 -11.56 7.97 56.16
N CYS A 30 -10.89 9.11 55.95
CA CYS A 30 -10.17 9.83 57.00
C CYS A 30 -10.14 11.33 56.66
N SER A 31 -10.84 12.11 57.47
CA SER A 31 -10.76 13.57 57.57
C SER A 31 -9.49 13.99 58.32
N GLY A 32 -8.77 14.98 57.80
CA GLY A 32 -7.59 15.55 58.45
C GLY A 32 -7.14 16.84 57.78
N PHE A 33 -7.21 17.93 58.53
CA PHE A 33 -7.00 19.33 58.18
C PHE A 33 -5.51 19.72 58.33
N GLN A 34 -4.89 20.36 57.32
CA GLN A 34 -4.13 21.63 57.43
C GLN A 34 -3.46 22.05 56.10
N PRO A 35 -3.28 23.36 55.85
CA PRO A 35 -2.76 23.91 54.60
C PRO A 35 -1.27 24.27 54.69
N GLY A 36 -0.53 24.09 53.60
CA GLY A 36 0.77 24.74 53.41
C GLY A 36 1.88 23.80 52.95
N LEU A 37 2.11 23.76 51.64
CA LEU A 37 3.41 23.97 50.99
C LEU A 37 3.19 23.82 49.49
N GLY A 38 3.65 24.80 48.71
CA GLY A 38 3.49 24.83 47.26
C GLY A 38 4.14 23.61 46.59
N ALA A 39 3.30 22.68 46.14
CA ALA A 39 3.72 21.67 45.19
C ALA A 39 3.84 22.34 43.81
N ALA A 40 5.05 22.79 43.48
CA ALA A 40 5.39 23.12 42.11
C ALA A 40 5.19 21.85 41.28
N CYS A 41 4.11 21.85 40.48
CA CYS A 41 3.83 20.81 39.51
C CYS A 41 4.93 20.85 38.45
N ALA A 42 5.99 20.07 38.67
CA ALA A 42 7.06 19.87 37.69
C ALA A 42 6.47 19.09 36.52
N CYS A 43 5.96 19.83 35.53
CA CYS A 43 5.54 19.31 34.25
C CYS A 43 6.79 18.79 33.54
N ALA A 44 7.09 17.50 33.72
CA ALA A 44 8.17 16.85 32.98
C ALA A 44 7.87 16.98 31.48
N PRO A 45 8.79 17.53 30.66
CA PRO A 45 8.56 17.63 29.23
C PRO A 45 8.39 16.21 28.67
N SER A 46 7.21 15.96 28.10
CA SER A 46 6.96 14.74 27.35
C SER A 46 7.91 14.73 26.14
N VAL A 47 8.94 13.89 26.21
CA VAL A 47 9.86 13.67 25.09
C VAL A 47 9.05 13.04 23.97
N GLN A 48 8.57 13.86 23.04
CA GLN A 48 7.99 13.39 21.79
C GLN A 48 9.08 12.66 21.03
N ALA A 49 9.02 11.33 21.02
CA ALA A 49 9.89 10.48 20.23
C ALA A 49 9.86 10.98 18.77
N ALA A 50 10.98 11.55 18.32
CA ALA A 50 11.11 12.05 16.97
C ALA A 50 10.79 10.93 15.98
N SER A 51 9.85 11.18 15.05
CA SER A 51 9.46 10.18 14.06
C SER A 51 10.69 9.77 13.26
N LYS A 52 11.09 8.49 13.37
CA LYS A 52 12.21 7.93 12.61
C LYS A 52 11.95 8.17 11.11
N ARG A 53 12.95 8.72 10.42
CA ARG A 53 12.92 8.90 8.96
C ARG A 53 13.96 8.00 8.31
N ILE A 54 13.60 7.44 7.16
CA ILE A 54 14.50 6.62 6.34
C ILE A 54 14.61 7.23 4.95
N THR A 55 15.69 6.89 4.25
CA THR A 55 15.89 7.24 2.84
C THR A 55 15.63 6.01 2.00
N ILE A 56 14.83 6.15 0.95
CA ILE A 56 14.50 5.09 0.00
C ILE A 56 14.74 5.56 -1.42
N THR A 57 14.82 4.60 -2.34
CA THR A 57 14.77 4.84 -3.79
C THR A 57 13.40 4.39 -4.29
N ASP A 58 12.68 5.28 -4.97
CA ASP A 58 11.36 5.00 -5.52
C ASP A 58 11.45 4.37 -6.93
N SER A 59 10.33 3.95 -7.53
CA SER A 59 10.34 3.27 -8.84
C SER A 59 10.78 4.18 -10.00
N LEU A 60 10.86 5.50 -9.79
CA LEU A 60 11.43 6.45 -10.75
C LEU A 60 12.94 6.68 -10.52
N GLY A 61 13.56 5.94 -9.61
CA GLY A 61 14.98 6.09 -9.26
C GLY A 61 15.29 7.30 -8.38
N ARG A 62 14.26 7.98 -7.85
CA ARG A 62 14.47 9.17 -7.00
C ARG A 62 14.78 8.76 -5.58
N THR A 63 15.69 9.49 -4.94
CA THR A 63 15.98 9.33 -3.52
C THR A 63 15.03 10.19 -2.70
N VAL A 64 14.21 9.58 -1.85
CA VAL A 64 13.18 10.27 -1.06
C VAL A 64 13.33 9.94 0.42
N ARG A 65 13.29 10.96 1.28
CA ARG A 65 13.34 10.80 2.74
C ARG A 65 11.92 10.78 3.32
N VAL A 66 11.53 9.69 3.95
CA VAL A 66 10.15 9.43 4.40
C VAL A 66 10.06 9.03 5.88
N PRO A 67 8.94 9.28 6.56
CA PRO A 67 8.70 8.72 7.90
C PRO A 67 8.57 7.19 7.88
N CYS A 68 8.99 6.52 8.95
CA CYS A 68 8.93 5.07 9.09
C CYS A 68 8.63 4.65 10.56
N PRO A 69 7.51 3.93 10.82
CA PRO A 69 6.36 3.78 9.95
C PRO A 69 5.52 5.08 9.86
N PRO A 70 4.91 5.40 8.71
CA PRO A 70 3.99 6.52 8.59
C PRO A 70 2.68 6.25 9.34
N LYS A 71 2.20 7.22 10.12
CA LYS A 71 0.90 7.13 10.83
C LYS A 71 -0.32 7.54 9.99
N ARG A 72 -0.10 8.36 8.95
CA ARG A 72 -1.16 8.90 8.07
C ARG A 72 -0.69 8.80 6.63
N ILE A 73 -1.33 7.94 5.86
CA ILE A 73 -1.00 7.62 4.48
C ILE A 73 -2.13 8.11 3.59
N VAL A 74 -1.78 8.77 2.49
CA VAL A 74 -2.68 8.89 1.34
C VAL A 74 -2.15 8.00 0.22
N VAL A 75 -3.04 7.24 -0.42
CA VAL A 75 -2.67 6.28 -1.47
C VAL A 75 -3.57 6.46 -2.69
N VAL A 76 -3.00 6.98 -3.78
CA VAL A 76 -3.70 7.14 -5.08
C VAL A 76 -3.24 6.11 -6.12
N ASN A 77 -2.51 5.08 -5.66
CA ASN A 77 -2.17 3.88 -6.41
C ASN A 77 -2.87 2.66 -5.77
N SER A 78 -3.79 2.01 -6.49
CA SER A 78 -4.55 0.87 -5.98
C SER A 78 -3.66 -0.34 -5.67
N ASP A 79 -2.63 -0.62 -6.48
CA ASP A 79 -1.71 -1.75 -6.28
C ASP A 79 -0.94 -1.59 -4.96
N VAL A 80 -0.55 -0.35 -4.63
CA VAL A 80 0.07 -0.03 -3.33
C VAL A 80 -0.94 -0.17 -2.20
N ALA A 81 -2.20 0.23 -2.40
CA ALA A 81 -3.24 0.10 -1.38
C ALA A 81 -3.54 -1.37 -1.04
N GLU A 82 -3.52 -2.26 -2.04
CA GLU A 82 -3.64 -3.70 -1.85
C GLU A 82 -2.52 -4.25 -0.95
N LEU A 83 -1.27 -3.87 -1.23
CA LEU A 83 -0.13 -4.29 -0.43
C LEU A 83 -0.15 -3.71 1.00
N ILE A 84 -0.53 -2.45 1.17
CA ILE A 84 -0.73 -1.84 2.51
C ILE A 84 -1.76 -2.66 3.30
N CYS A 85 -2.87 -3.03 2.67
CA CYS A 85 -3.89 -3.88 3.27
C CYS A 85 -3.38 -5.28 3.58
N ALA A 86 -2.62 -5.89 2.67
CA ALA A 86 -2.02 -7.22 2.84
C ALA A 86 -1.02 -7.25 4.01
N PHE A 87 -0.31 -6.15 4.26
CA PHE A 87 0.62 -6.01 5.39
C PHE A 87 -0.06 -5.53 6.69
N GLY A 88 -1.40 -5.52 6.74
CA GLY A 88 -2.17 -5.15 7.92
C GLY A 88 -2.03 -3.68 8.32
N SER A 89 -1.71 -2.79 7.38
CA SER A 89 -1.48 -1.36 7.63
C SER A 89 -2.62 -0.47 7.10
N GLY A 90 -3.77 -1.05 6.77
CA GLY A 90 -4.93 -0.34 6.20
C GLY A 90 -5.46 0.79 7.08
N ASP A 91 -5.41 0.64 8.41
CA ASP A 91 -5.89 1.66 9.36
C ASP A 91 -5.09 2.97 9.30
N SER A 92 -3.84 2.92 8.81
CA SER A 92 -2.99 4.11 8.62
C SER A 92 -3.37 4.93 7.39
N VAL A 93 -4.24 4.41 6.51
CA VAL A 93 -4.71 5.11 5.31
C VAL A 93 -5.84 6.07 5.66
N VAL A 94 -5.59 7.35 5.46
CA VAL A 94 -6.53 8.45 5.75
C VAL A 94 -7.14 9.06 4.49
N GLY A 95 -6.61 8.71 3.31
CA GLY A 95 -7.19 9.09 2.04
C GLY A 95 -6.78 8.16 0.90
N GLY A 96 -7.67 8.00 -0.07
CA GLY A 96 -7.38 7.22 -1.27
C GLY A 96 -8.17 7.72 -2.47
N SER A 97 -7.82 7.25 -3.65
CA SER A 97 -8.59 7.62 -4.84
C SER A 97 -9.99 7.00 -4.81
N ASP A 98 -10.90 7.61 -5.58
CA ASP A 98 -12.28 7.16 -5.75
C ASP A 98 -12.37 5.67 -6.08
N THR A 99 -11.52 5.17 -7.00
CA THR A 99 -11.48 3.75 -7.37
C THR A 99 -10.96 2.87 -6.23
N THR A 100 -9.97 3.33 -5.46
CA THR A 100 -9.36 2.53 -4.39
C THR A 100 -10.28 2.40 -3.17
N ILE A 101 -10.90 3.50 -2.73
CA ILE A 101 -11.73 3.46 -1.50
C ILE A 101 -13.11 2.86 -1.72
N ASN A 102 -13.57 2.80 -2.98
CA ASN A 102 -14.84 2.18 -3.35
C ASN A 102 -14.68 0.74 -3.86
N ASP A 103 -13.46 0.24 -3.98
CA ASP A 103 -13.21 -1.17 -4.28
C ASP A 103 -13.82 -2.07 -3.17
N PRO A 104 -14.68 -3.07 -3.51
CA PRO A 104 -15.35 -3.90 -2.52
C PRO A 104 -14.42 -4.70 -1.59
N MET A 105 -13.22 -5.04 -2.05
CA MET A 105 -12.23 -5.82 -1.29
C MET A 105 -11.38 -4.92 -0.39
N LEU A 106 -11.11 -3.68 -0.82
CA LEU A 106 -10.32 -2.71 -0.06
C LEU A 106 -11.16 -1.88 0.92
N LYS A 107 -12.38 -1.49 0.55
CA LYS A 107 -13.25 -0.63 1.36
C LYS A 107 -13.39 -1.09 2.82
N PRO A 108 -13.59 -2.40 3.14
CA PRO A 108 -13.67 -2.86 4.52
C PRO A 108 -12.35 -2.71 5.31
N LYS A 109 -11.22 -2.62 4.61
CA LYS A 109 -9.85 -2.51 5.18
C LYS A 109 -9.34 -1.06 5.25
N LEU A 110 -10.01 -0.13 4.56
CA LEU A 110 -9.66 1.28 4.46
C LEU A 110 -10.67 2.19 5.17
N LYS A 111 -11.10 1.80 6.38
CA LYS A 111 -12.24 2.41 7.10
C LYS A 111 -12.10 3.92 7.35
N ASN A 112 -10.86 4.40 7.48
CA ASN A 112 -10.56 5.80 7.78
C ASN A 112 -10.29 6.64 6.52
N ALA A 113 -10.28 6.02 5.33
CA ALA A 113 -9.87 6.66 4.10
C ALA A 113 -10.99 7.56 3.56
N LYS A 114 -10.65 8.82 3.29
CA LYS A 114 -11.52 9.77 2.58
C LYS A 114 -11.18 9.82 1.08
N ASP A 115 -12.18 10.14 0.27
CA ASP A 115 -12.00 10.35 -1.16
C ASP A 115 -11.16 11.60 -1.45
N VAL A 116 -10.02 11.41 -2.13
CA VAL A 116 -9.15 12.51 -2.57
C VAL A 116 -9.19 12.77 -4.08
N GLY A 117 -10.15 12.19 -4.81
CA GLY A 117 -10.34 12.32 -6.25
C GLY A 117 -9.80 11.12 -7.03
N LYS A 118 -9.53 11.30 -8.32
CA LYS A 118 -9.13 10.22 -9.23
C LYS A 118 -7.66 9.84 -9.06
N SER A 119 -7.32 8.57 -9.32
CA SER A 119 -5.95 8.03 -9.17
C SER A 119 -4.85 8.86 -9.89
N PHE A 120 -5.13 9.35 -11.10
CA PHE A 120 -4.15 10.10 -11.91
C PHE A 120 -4.32 11.63 -11.83
N THR A 121 -5.46 12.08 -11.32
CA THR A 121 -5.77 13.51 -11.15
C THR A 121 -6.44 13.75 -9.79
N PRO A 122 -5.76 13.45 -8.67
CA PRO A 122 -6.34 13.66 -7.36
C PRO A 122 -6.33 15.15 -7.02
N ASN A 123 -7.18 15.54 -6.08
CA ASN A 123 -7.28 16.91 -5.61
C ASN A 123 -6.20 17.17 -4.54
N ALA A 124 -5.21 18.00 -4.88
CA ALA A 124 -4.07 18.28 -4.01
C ALA A 124 -4.50 18.94 -2.68
N GLU A 125 -5.49 19.83 -2.73
CA GLU A 125 -5.99 20.56 -1.56
C GLU A 125 -6.66 19.61 -0.56
N LYS A 126 -7.46 18.64 -1.03
CA LYS A 126 -8.02 17.56 -0.23
C LYS A 126 -6.92 16.71 0.41
N ILE A 127 -5.88 16.35 -0.35
CA ILE A 127 -4.73 15.58 0.18
C ILE A 127 -4.05 16.37 1.31
N ILE A 128 -3.72 17.65 1.09
CA ILE A 128 -3.03 18.49 2.06
C ILE A 128 -3.88 18.67 3.33
N ALA A 129 -5.20 18.87 3.19
CA ALA A 129 -6.12 19.01 4.31
C ALA A 129 -6.15 17.79 5.25
N LEU A 130 -5.85 16.59 4.72
CA LEU A 130 -5.75 15.36 5.52
C LEU A 130 -4.45 15.27 6.34
N LYS A 131 -3.51 16.20 6.16
CA LYS A 131 -2.20 16.22 6.85
C LYS A 131 -1.48 14.86 6.81
N PRO A 132 -1.31 14.22 5.64
CA PRO A 132 -0.62 12.94 5.56
C PRO A 132 0.88 13.11 5.80
N GLY A 133 1.51 12.07 6.33
CA GLY A 133 2.97 12.00 6.44
C GLY A 133 3.65 11.53 5.15
N ILE A 134 2.89 10.91 4.25
CA ILE A 134 3.35 10.37 2.96
C ILE A 134 2.18 10.21 1.98
N VAL A 135 2.46 10.41 0.70
CA VAL A 135 1.54 10.12 -0.41
C VAL A 135 2.18 9.08 -1.33
N PHE A 136 1.45 8.00 -1.63
CA PHE A 136 1.84 7.02 -2.64
C PHE A 136 1.06 7.26 -3.93
N GLY A 137 1.75 7.24 -5.07
CA GLY A 137 1.13 7.33 -6.39
C GLY A 137 1.86 6.50 -7.44
N TYR A 138 1.29 6.45 -8.63
CA TYR A 138 1.93 5.83 -9.79
C TYR A 138 3.01 6.73 -10.37
N GLY A 139 4.16 6.16 -10.75
CA GLY A 139 5.30 6.93 -11.23
C GLY A 139 5.04 7.68 -12.53
N SER A 140 4.37 7.05 -13.50
CA SER A 140 4.19 7.62 -14.85
C SER A 140 2.84 8.31 -15.08
N PHE A 141 1.93 8.31 -14.10
CA PHE A 141 0.55 8.75 -14.33
C PHE A 141 0.13 9.97 -13.51
N LEU A 142 0.84 10.31 -12.43
CA LEU A 142 0.48 11.45 -11.60
C LEU A 142 1.01 12.75 -12.21
N LYS A 143 0.13 13.74 -12.44
CA LYS A 143 0.53 15.03 -13.03
C LYS A 143 1.56 15.75 -12.14
N GLN A 144 2.65 16.22 -12.73
CA GLN A 144 3.74 16.88 -12.01
C GLN A 144 3.28 18.14 -11.25
N GLU A 145 2.30 18.89 -11.79
CA GLU A 145 1.72 20.05 -11.10
C GLU A 145 1.13 19.68 -9.73
N ILE A 146 0.42 18.53 -9.66
CA ILE A 146 -0.20 18.02 -8.43
C ILE A 146 0.90 17.60 -7.45
N VAL A 147 1.91 16.88 -7.94
CA VAL A 147 3.07 16.46 -7.15
C VAL A 147 3.76 17.67 -6.52
N ASN A 148 4.01 18.72 -7.31
CA ASN A 148 4.65 19.94 -6.87
C ASN A 148 3.84 20.66 -5.78
N LYS A 149 2.51 20.72 -5.90
CA LYS A 149 1.64 21.31 -4.86
C LYS A 149 1.75 20.56 -3.53
N ILE A 150 1.70 19.24 -3.57
CA ILE A 150 1.82 18.38 -2.38
C ILE A 150 3.20 18.52 -1.72
N GLN A 151 4.27 18.49 -2.53
CA GLN A 151 5.64 18.62 -2.03
C GLN A 151 5.94 20.00 -1.46
N LYS A 152 5.39 21.09 -2.03
CA LYS A 152 5.47 22.45 -1.48
C LYS A 152 4.85 22.56 -0.09
N ALA A 153 3.87 21.71 0.24
CA ALA A 153 3.29 21.60 1.58
C ALA A 153 4.14 20.75 2.54
N GLY A 154 5.34 20.32 2.14
CA GLY A 154 6.27 19.53 2.97
C GLY A 154 5.94 18.02 3.04
N ILE A 155 5.01 17.55 2.22
CA ILE A 155 4.57 16.15 2.22
C ILE A 155 5.37 15.36 1.18
N PRO A 156 6.08 14.28 1.57
CA PRO A 156 6.81 13.46 0.61
C PRO A 156 5.85 12.65 -0.26
N VAL A 157 6.10 12.66 -1.57
CA VAL A 157 5.40 11.84 -2.57
C VAL A 157 6.35 10.75 -3.04
N VAL A 158 5.95 9.50 -2.85
CA VAL A 158 6.70 8.30 -3.27
C VAL A 158 5.98 7.61 -4.41
N PHE A 159 6.73 7.29 -5.46
CA PHE A 159 6.21 6.53 -6.58
C PHE A 159 6.60 5.07 -6.44
N LEU A 160 5.60 4.20 -6.33
CA LEU A 160 5.78 2.77 -6.46
C LEU A 160 4.87 2.31 -7.58
N ASP A 161 5.41 1.59 -8.57
CA ASP A 161 4.59 1.06 -9.66
C ASP A 161 3.79 -0.14 -9.16
N CYS A 162 4.44 -1.15 -8.56
CA CYS A 162 3.78 -2.36 -8.03
C CYS A 162 2.94 -3.15 -9.07
N TYR A 163 3.16 -2.97 -10.36
CA TYR A 163 2.45 -3.70 -11.43
C TYR A 163 3.39 -4.31 -12.49
N LYS A 164 4.68 -3.95 -12.50
CA LYS A 164 5.68 -4.52 -13.43
C LYS A 164 6.34 -5.73 -12.79
N LEU A 165 6.32 -6.88 -13.46
CA LEU A 165 6.90 -8.12 -12.93
C LEU A 165 8.38 -7.98 -12.58
N GLU A 166 9.13 -7.21 -13.37
CA GLU A 166 10.56 -7.00 -13.15
C GLU A 166 10.88 -6.19 -11.89
N THR A 167 10.06 -5.18 -11.55
CA THR A 167 10.30 -4.28 -10.41
C THR A 167 9.46 -4.64 -9.17
N MET A 168 8.45 -5.50 -9.32
CA MET A 168 7.48 -5.86 -8.29
C MET A 168 8.13 -6.18 -6.94
N ALA A 169 9.11 -7.10 -6.92
CA ALA A 169 9.76 -7.51 -5.68
C ALA A 169 10.52 -6.36 -4.99
N GLN A 170 11.12 -5.45 -5.76
CA GLN A 170 11.82 -4.29 -5.23
C GLN A 170 10.84 -3.24 -4.68
N ASP A 171 9.73 -3.02 -5.37
CA ASP A 171 8.68 -2.11 -4.93
C ASP A 171 8.04 -2.61 -3.62
N ILE A 172 7.73 -3.91 -3.54
CA ILE A 172 7.20 -4.56 -2.32
C ILE A 172 8.19 -4.42 -1.16
N ARG A 173 9.47 -4.70 -1.40
CA ARG A 173 10.51 -4.59 -0.37
C ARG A 173 10.66 -3.15 0.13
N THR A 174 10.56 -2.18 -0.78
CA THR A 174 10.61 -0.74 -0.44
C THR A 174 9.41 -0.35 0.40
N LEU A 175 8.20 -0.75 0.01
CA LEU A 175 6.99 -0.53 0.80
C LEU A 175 7.08 -1.17 2.19
N GLY A 176 7.54 -2.43 2.27
CA GLY A 176 7.77 -3.13 3.52
C GLY A 176 8.73 -2.40 4.46
N LYS A 177 9.82 -1.83 3.92
CA LYS A 177 10.74 -0.97 4.69
C LYS A 177 10.03 0.29 5.21
N ILE A 178 9.27 0.99 4.37
CA ILE A 178 8.57 2.21 4.76
C ILE A 178 7.56 1.94 5.89
N LEU A 179 6.80 0.85 5.78
CA LEU A 179 5.77 0.48 6.76
C LEU A 179 6.33 -0.25 8.00
N ALA A 180 7.64 -0.51 8.07
CA ALA A 180 8.25 -1.38 9.09
C ALA A 180 7.62 -2.80 9.12
N LYS A 181 7.29 -3.31 7.93
CA LYS A 181 6.63 -4.60 7.65
C LYS A 181 7.50 -5.50 6.77
N THR A 182 8.79 -5.57 7.08
CA THR A 182 9.77 -6.31 6.26
C THR A 182 9.51 -7.80 6.23
N LYS A 183 9.03 -8.39 7.33
CA LYS A 183 8.69 -9.83 7.39
C LYS A 183 7.51 -10.16 6.48
N GLU A 184 6.45 -9.36 6.55
CA GLU A 184 5.26 -9.51 5.71
C GLU A 184 5.59 -9.29 4.23
N ALA A 185 6.45 -8.31 3.92
CA ALA A 185 6.92 -8.06 2.56
C ALA A 185 7.73 -9.24 1.99
N GLU A 186 8.71 -9.78 2.72
CA GLU A 186 9.50 -10.92 2.23
C GLU A 186 8.66 -12.19 2.13
N ALA A 187 7.68 -12.40 3.03
CA ALA A 187 6.73 -13.51 2.91
C ALA A 187 5.88 -13.39 1.64
N TYR A 188 5.38 -12.18 1.32
CA TYR A 188 4.63 -11.94 0.09
C TYR A 188 5.51 -12.14 -1.15
N ILE A 189 6.74 -11.63 -1.15
CA ILE A 189 7.71 -11.82 -2.23
C ILE A 189 7.97 -13.31 -2.46
N ALA A 190 8.14 -14.10 -1.41
CA ALA A 190 8.36 -15.54 -1.53
C ALA A 190 7.18 -16.25 -2.24
N VAL A 191 5.94 -15.86 -1.94
CA VAL A 191 4.75 -16.39 -2.62
C VAL A 191 4.72 -15.95 -4.08
N PHE A 192 4.96 -14.66 -4.35
CA PHE A 192 5.01 -14.12 -5.71
C PHE A 192 6.06 -14.83 -6.58
N GLU A 193 7.30 -14.92 -6.08
CA GLU A 193 8.41 -15.55 -6.78
C GLU A 193 8.20 -17.05 -6.96
N ARG A 194 7.55 -17.74 -6.01
CA ARG A 194 7.19 -19.15 -6.18
C ARG A 194 6.33 -19.36 -7.43
N TYR A 195 5.26 -18.58 -7.60
CA TYR A 195 4.37 -18.72 -8.76
C TYR A 195 5.02 -18.24 -10.05
N ARG A 196 5.77 -17.14 -9.99
CA ARG A 196 6.53 -16.64 -11.13
C ARG A 196 7.52 -17.69 -11.66
N ASN A 197 8.37 -18.24 -10.78
CA ASN A 197 9.36 -19.23 -11.15
C ASN A 197 8.71 -20.53 -11.68
N PHE A 198 7.58 -20.93 -11.09
CA PHE A 198 6.82 -22.07 -11.58
C PHE A 198 6.36 -21.88 -13.03
N ILE A 199 5.82 -20.71 -13.37
CA ILE A 199 5.39 -20.39 -14.74
C ILE A 199 6.61 -20.30 -15.67
N GLU A 200 7.62 -19.52 -15.29
CA GLU A 200 8.82 -19.31 -16.10
C GLU A 200 9.58 -20.62 -16.40
N SER A 201 9.61 -21.57 -15.46
CA SER A 201 10.22 -22.88 -15.67
C SER A 201 9.63 -23.67 -16.84
N ARG A 202 8.36 -23.40 -17.19
CA ARG A 202 7.61 -24.06 -18.26
C ARG A 202 7.62 -23.26 -19.56
N THR A 203 7.74 -21.94 -19.49
CA THR A 203 7.56 -21.05 -20.64
C THR A 203 8.89 -20.56 -21.23
N LYS A 204 9.94 -20.43 -20.43
CA LYS A 204 11.23 -19.82 -20.84
C LYS A 204 11.93 -20.57 -21.97
N LYS A 205 11.79 -21.90 -22.02
CA LYS A 205 12.42 -22.78 -23.03
C LYS A 205 11.54 -23.02 -24.26
N LEU A 206 10.35 -22.41 -24.33
CA LEU A 206 9.48 -22.59 -25.49
C LEU A 206 10.10 -21.92 -26.73
N PRO A 207 10.26 -22.64 -27.86
CA PRO A 207 10.67 -22.02 -29.11
C PRO A 207 9.62 -21.01 -29.56
N VAL A 208 10.05 -19.96 -30.26
CA VAL A 208 9.18 -18.85 -30.73
C VAL A 208 7.96 -19.37 -31.50
N ALA A 209 8.13 -20.44 -32.29
CA ALA A 209 7.06 -21.08 -33.05
C ALA A 209 5.95 -21.71 -32.18
N LYS A 210 6.23 -22.06 -30.91
CA LYS A 210 5.25 -22.60 -29.95
C LYS A 210 4.62 -21.53 -29.07
N LYS A 211 5.07 -20.28 -29.15
CA LYS A 211 4.51 -19.19 -28.36
C LYS A 211 3.29 -18.61 -29.11
N PRO A 212 2.08 -18.68 -28.54
CA PRO A 212 0.90 -18.12 -29.18
C PRO A 212 1.04 -16.61 -29.34
N LEU A 213 0.53 -16.08 -30.45
CA LEU A 213 0.39 -14.64 -30.63
C LEU A 213 -0.84 -14.17 -29.84
N VAL A 214 -0.66 -13.17 -29.00
CA VAL A 214 -1.66 -12.71 -28.03
C VAL A 214 -1.95 -11.23 -28.27
N TYR A 215 -3.23 -10.91 -28.41
CA TYR A 215 -3.74 -9.55 -28.23
C TYR A 215 -4.21 -9.41 -26.78
N ALA A 216 -3.58 -8.48 -26.06
CA ALA A 216 -3.99 -8.12 -24.71
C ALA A 216 -4.67 -6.75 -24.76
N GLU A 217 -5.98 -6.75 -24.55
CA GLU A 217 -6.79 -5.55 -24.52
C GLU A 217 -6.49 -4.73 -23.26
N GLY A 218 -6.43 -3.41 -23.42
CA GLY A 218 -6.19 -2.46 -22.34
C GLY A 218 -7.47 -2.14 -21.56
N TYR A 219 -7.48 -0.98 -20.90
CA TYR A 219 -8.61 -0.57 -20.04
C TYR A 219 -9.79 0.01 -20.82
N THR A 220 -9.60 0.41 -22.07
CA THR A 220 -10.65 0.91 -22.96
C THR A 220 -10.74 0.07 -24.21
N ASP A 221 -11.92 -0.01 -24.80
CA ASP A 221 -12.16 -0.72 -26.05
C ASP A 221 -11.11 -0.35 -27.10
N TYR A 222 -10.59 -1.38 -27.78
CA TYR A 222 -9.60 -1.24 -28.86
C TYR A 222 -8.26 -0.61 -28.43
N SER A 223 -7.98 -0.52 -27.12
CA SER A 223 -6.65 -0.20 -26.60
C SER A 223 -5.87 -1.47 -26.31
N THR A 224 -4.54 -1.40 -26.34
CA THR A 224 -3.68 -2.56 -26.08
C THR A 224 -2.45 -2.19 -25.25
N VAL A 225 -1.75 -3.20 -24.77
CA VAL A 225 -0.55 -3.08 -23.96
C VAL A 225 0.70 -3.13 -24.86
N SER A 226 1.53 -2.11 -24.81
CA SER A 226 2.77 -2.02 -25.61
C SER A 226 3.96 -2.74 -24.94
N GLY A 227 5.06 -2.95 -25.66
CA GLY A 227 6.17 -3.81 -25.22
C GLY A 227 6.80 -3.48 -23.87
N GLY A 228 6.84 -2.20 -23.49
CA GLY A 228 7.40 -1.75 -22.21
C GLY A 228 6.43 -1.77 -21.02
N SER A 229 5.19 -2.23 -21.21
CA SER A 229 4.16 -2.23 -20.17
C SER A 229 4.22 -3.48 -19.27
N GLY A 230 3.68 -3.39 -18.06
CA GLY A 230 3.51 -4.55 -17.19
C GLY A 230 2.63 -5.64 -17.82
N GLY A 231 1.63 -5.26 -18.62
CA GLY A 231 0.79 -6.18 -19.39
C GLY A 231 1.59 -7.00 -20.39
N ALA A 232 2.48 -6.36 -21.16
CA ALA A 232 3.38 -7.07 -22.07
C ALA A 232 4.35 -7.99 -21.32
N GLN A 233 4.89 -7.57 -20.17
CA GLN A 233 5.71 -8.44 -19.33
C GLN A 233 4.94 -9.69 -18.89
N MET A 234 3.66 -9.56 -18.49
CA MET A 234 2.81 -10.70 -18.13
C MET A 234 2.58 -11.65 -19.30
N VAL A 235 2.24 -11.13 -20.49
CA VAL A 235 2.05 -11.95 -21.71
C VAL A 235 3.33 -12.75 -22.02
N ASN A 236 4.48 -12.08 -21.97
CA ASN A 236 5.77 -12.71 -22.27
C ASN A 236 6.15 -13.77 -21.22
N ALA A 237 5.95 -13.49 -19.93
CA ALA A 237 6.22 -14.42 -18.83
C ALA A 237 5.33 -15.68 -18.92
N ALA A 238 4.07 -15.51 -19.33
CA ALA A 238 3.13 -16.61 -19.58
C ALA A 238 3.46 -17.44 -20.83
N GLY A 239 4.49 -17.09 -21.60
CA GLY A 239 4.91 -17.81 -22.81
C GLY A 239 4.21 -17.35 -24.09
N GLY A 240 3.45 -16.26 -24.05
CA GLY A 240 2.87 -15.64 -25.24
C GLY A 240 3.84 -14.70 -25.96
N ARG A 241 3.43 -14.26 -27.15
CA ARG A 241 4.04 -13.17 -27.90
C ARG A 241 3.00 -12.06 -28.04
N ASN A 242 3.26 -10.90 -27.47
CA ASN A 242 2.37 -9.76 -27.63
C ASN A 242 2.39 -9.26 -29.09
N ILE A 243 1.23 -9.20 -29.75
CA ILE A 243 1.11 -8.66 -31.12
C ILE A 243 1.51 -7.18 -31.21
N ALA A 244 1.31 -6.44 -30.13
CA ALA A 244 1.68 -5.03 -29.99
C ALA A 244 3.05 -4.83 -29.31
N GLY A 245 3.87 -5.88 -29.23
CA GLY A 245 5.15 -5.87 -28.50
C GLY A 245 6.16 -4.85 -29.05
N ASP A 246 6.14 -4.59 -30.35
CA ASP A 246 7.08 -3.65 -30.99
C ASP A 246 6.63 -2.18 -30.90
N LEU A 247 5.39 -1.95 -30.42
CA LEU A 247 4.90 -0.60 -30.17
C LEU A 247 5.60 -0.03 -28.94
N ARG A 248 6.05 1.23 -29.03
CA ARG A 248 6.60 1.96 -27.88
C ARG A 248 5.47 2.62 -27.09
N VAL A 249 5.58 2.67 -25.77
CA VAL A 249 4.78 3.59 -24.95
C VAL A 249 5.19 5.01 -25.38
N PRO A 250 4.29 5.86 -25.90
CA PRO A 250 4.66 7.24 -26.20
C PRO A 250 5.13 7.90 -24.90
N CYS A 251 6.34 8.45 -24.94
CA CYS A 251 6.87 9.26 -23.84
C CYS A 251 5.96 10.48 -23.71
N ARG A 252 5.12 10.54 -22.66
CA ARG A 252 4.38 11.77 -22.35
C ARG A 252 5.34 12.71 -21.66
N ILE A 253 5.87 13.64 -22.45
CA ILE A 253 6.66 14.80 -22.03
C ILE A 253 5.79 15.69 -21.13
#